data_AF-G9ZM77-F1
#
_entry.id   AF-G9ZM77-F1
#
_cell.length_a   1.000
_cell.length_b   1.000
_cell.length_c   1.000
_cell.angle_alpha   90.00
_cell.angle_beta   90.00
_cell.angle_gamma   90.00
#
_symmetry.space_group_name_H-M   'P 1'
#
loop_
_entity.id
_entity.type
_entity.pdbx_description
1 polymer ?
#
loop_
_entity_poly.entity_id
_entity_poly.type
_entity_poly.pdbx_seq_one_letter_code
_entity_poly.pdbx_strand_id
1 'polypeptide(L)'
;MKMKYQKKPVVIEAFKWTADQEQLEDPEWIIKAFKNGTAALIDKGTPNVKLVIKTLEGNHIANRGDYIIQGVHGELYPCKPDIFEETYDRVEEK
;
A
#
# COMPACT_ATOMS: atom_id res chain seq x y z
N MET A 1 -27.00 -24.85 -13.70
CA MET A 1 -27.67 -23.61 -13.23
C MET A 1 -26.67 -22.46 -13.30
N LYS A 2 -27.06 -21.26 -13.73
CA LYS A 2 -26.20 -20.06 -13.67
C LYS A 2 -26.53 -19.27 -12.41
N MET A 3 -25.51 -18.94 -11.63
CA MET A 3 -25.61 -18.08 -10.45
C MET A 3 -24.84 -16.79 -10.71
N LYS A 4 -25.35 -15.68 -10.20
CA LYS A 4 -24.70 -14.36 -10.29
C LYS A 4 -24.34 -13.91 -8.89
N TYR A 5 -23.18 -13.29 -8.74
CA TYR A 5 -22.64 -12.80 -7.47
C TYR A 5 -22.10 -11.39 -7.66
N GLN A 6 -22.16 -10.57 -6.62
CA GLN A 6 -21.58 -9.23 -6.56
C GLN A 6 -20.50 -9.21 -5.48
N LYS A 7 -19.36 -8.55 -5.76
CA LYS A 7 -18.28 -8.37 -4.77
C LYS A 7 -18.81 -7.49 -3.62
N LYS A 8 -18.50 -7.87 -2.38
CA LYS A 8 -18.83 -7.04 -1.21
C LYS A 8 -18.09 -5.70 -1.28
N PRO A 9 -18.69 -4.58 -0.84
CA PRO A 9 -17.95 -3.35 -0.64
C PRO A 9 -16.93 -3.56 0.47
N VAL A 10 -15.71 -3.08 0.26
CA VAL A 10 -14.60 -3.23 1.20
C VAL A 10 -13.99 -1.85 1.42
N VAL A 11 -13.83 -1.48 2.69
CA VAL A 11 -13.03 -0.31 3.10
C VAL A 11 -11.62 -0.80 3.42
N ILE A 12 -10.63 -0.04 2.96
CA ILE A 12 -9.21 -0.31 3.16
C ILE A 12 -8.55 0.89 3.82
N GLU A 13 -7.39 0.67 4.44
CA GLU A 13 -6.49 1.74 4.85
C GLU A 13 -5.39 1.89 3.81
N ALA A 14 -5.01 3.12 3.51
CA ALA A 14 -3.91 3.41 2.60
C ALA A 14 -3.24 4.72 2.97
N PHE A 15 -1.96 4.83 2.63
CA PHE A 15 -1.24 6.10 2.68
C PHE A 15 -0.40 6.28 1.44
N LYS A 16 -0.17 7.54 1.05
CA LYS A 16 0.72 7.87 -0.07
C LYS A 16 2.16 7.84 0.41
N TRP A 17 2.99 7.02 -0.22
CA TRP A 17 4.40 6.88 0.15
C TRP A 17 5.27 7.82 -0.70
N THR A 18 5.76 8.88 -0.09
CA THR A 18 6.52 9.95 -0.77
C THR A 18 8.03 9.72 -0.71
N ALA A 19 8.49 9.06 0.36
CA ALA A 19 9.89 8.76 0.65
C ALA A 19 10.79 10.01 0.79
N ASP A 20 10.21 11.13 1.19
CA ASP A 20 10.90 12.40 1.42
C ASP A 20 10.34 13.14 2.66
N GLN A 21 10.69 14.42 2.82
CA GLN A 21 10.29 15.23 3.99
C GLN A 21 8.79 15.55 4.02
N GLU A 22 8.09 15.43 2.88
CA GLU A 22 6.64 15.54 2.77
C GLU A 22 5.90 14.33 3.34
N GLN A 23 6.61 13.25 3.70
CA GLN A 23 6.02 12.11 4.41
C GLN A 23 5.56 12.56 5.80
N LEU A 24 4.27 12.81 5.94
CA LEU A 24 3.70 13.29 7.20
C LEU A 24 3.72 12.20 8.28
N GLU A 25 3.21 11.00 7.96
CA GLU A 25 3.12 9.89 8.90
C GLU A 25 3.28 8.54 8.17
N ASP A 26 3.91 7.58 8.85
CA ASP A 26 3.96 6.17 8.46
C ASP A 26 3.00 5.40 9.38
N PRO A 27 1.91 4.81 8.86
CA PRO A 27 0.98 4.05 9.69
C PRO A 27 1.64 2.92 10.51
N GLU A 28 1.10 2.58 11.67
CA GLU A 28 1.68 1.57 12.56
C GLU A 28 1.89 0.21 11.86
N TRP A 29 0.99 -0.15 10.94
CA TRP A 29 1.08 -1.39 10.19
C TRP A 29 2.27 -1.43 9.21
N ILE A 30 2.63 -0.31 8.57
CA ILE A 30 3.81 -0.29 7.68
C ILE A 30 5.10 -0.32 8.50
N ILE A 31 5.12 0.35 9.65
CA ILE A 31 6.24 0.28 10.60
C ILE A 31 6.46 -1.17 11.07
N LYS A 32 5.37 -1.89 11.40
CA LYS A 32 5.44 -3.30 11.77
C LYS A 32 5.96 -4.17 10.62
N ALA A 33 5.55 -3.88 9.38
CA ALA A 33 6.03 -4.57 8.20
C ALA A 33 7.54 -4.37 7.95
N PHE A 34 8.08 -3.19 8.25
CA PHE A 34 9.54 -3.00 8.23
C PHE A 34 10.23 -3.82 9.32
N LYS A 35 9.68 -3.82 10.55
CA LYS A 35 10.26 -4.55 11.69
C LYS A 35 10.29 -6.07 11.48
N ASN A 36 9.26 -6.65 10.88
CA ASN A 36 9.19 -8.09 10.62
C ASN A 36 9.80 -8.52 9.26
N GLY A 37 10.29 -7.55 8.47
CA GLY A 37 10.95 -7.80 7.20
C GLY A 37 10.02 -8.07 6.01
N THR A 38 8.71 -7.89 6.16
CA THR A 38 7.73 -7.90 5.06
C THR A 38 7.92 -6.69 4.14
N ALA A 39 8.29 -5.54 4.69
CA ALA A 39 8.65 -4.34 3.94
C ALA A 39 10.15 -4.05 4.08
N ALA A 40 10.77 -3.55 3.01
CA ALA A 40 12.17 -3.14 3.01
C ALA A 40 12.40 -1.97 2.06
N LEU A 41 13.37 -1.12 2.36
CA LEU A 41 13.82 -0.07 1.44
C LEU A 41 15.07 -0.52 0.71
N ILE A 42 15.07 -0.32 -0.60
CA ILE A 42 16.27 -0.43 -1.45
C ILE A 42 16.72 0.96 -1.88
N ASP A 43 18.02 1.14 -2.10
CA ASP A 43 18.64 2.42 -2.49
C ASP A 43 18.28 3.59 -1.55
N LYS A 44 18.19 3.28 -0.24
CA LYS A 44 17.83 4.25 0.81
C LYS A 44 18.78 5.45 0.80
N GLY A 45 18.20 6.65 0.88
CA GLY A 45 18.95 7.91 0.88
C GLY A 45 19.26 8.44 -0.52
N THR A 46 18.81 7.76 -1.58
CA THR A 46 18.97 8.22 -2.97
C THR A 46 17.63 8.67 -3.57
N PRO A 47 17.65 9.43 -4.68
CA PRO A 47 16.45 9.72 -5.47
C PRO A 47 15.74 8.47 -6.00
N ASN A 48 16.44 7.34 -6.11
CA ASN A 48 15.93 6.09 -6.67
C ASN A 48 15.40 5.12 -5.60
N VAL A 49 15.27 5.56 -4.34
CA VAL A 49 14.74 4.75 -3.24
C VAL A 49 13.41 4.10 -3.62
N LYS A 50 13.29 2.80 -3.32
CA LYS A 50 12.05 2.04 -3.54
C LYS A 50 11.63 1.29 -2.29
N LEU A 51 10.32 1.15 -2.12
CA LEU A 51 9.73 0.31 -1.10
C LEU A 51 9.42 -1.05 -1.71
N VAL A 52 10.03 -2.10 -1.15
CA VAL A 52 9.79 -3.48 -1.54
C VAL A 52 8.87 -4.12 -0.50
N ILE A 53 7.74 -4.64 -0.96
CA ILE A 53 6.79 -5.41 -0.16
C ILE A 53 6.91 -6.87 -0.61
N LYS A 54 7.28 -7.74 0.32
CA LYS A 54 7.40 -9.17 0.09
C LYS A 54 6.03 -9.82 0.27
N THR A 55 5.51 -10.40 -0.79
CA THR A 55 4.25 -11.18 -0.78
C THR A 55 4.56 -12.63 -1.13
N LEU A 56 3.54 -13.51 -1.06
CA LEU A 56 3.66 -14.90 -1.51
C LEU A 56 3.82 -15.02 -3.03
N GLU A 57 3.39 -13.99 -3.77
CA GLU A 57 3.46 -13.91 -5.23
C GLU A 57 4.78 -13.31 -5.72
N GLY A 58 5.59 -12.79 -4.80
CA GLY A 58 6.91 -12.23 -5.07
C GLY A 58 7.11 -10.86 -4.43
N ASN A 59 8.14 -10.16 -4.89
CA ASN A 59 8.43 -8.81 -4.43
C ASN A 59 7.64 -7.78 -5.25
N HIS A 60 6.80 -7.00 -4.58
CA HIS A 60 6.11 -5.87 -5.16
C HIS A 60 6.87 -4.59 -4.84
N ILE A 61 7.04 -3.72 -5.84
CA ILE A 61 7.86 -2.53 -5.73
C ILE A 61 6.97 -1.30 -5.82
N ALA A 62 7.06 -0.43 -4.81
CA ALA A 62 6.50 0.90 -4.82
C ALA A 62 7.59 1.92 -5.13
N ASN A 63 7.24 2.89 -5.98
CA ASN A 63 8.02 4.09 -6.22
C ASN A 63 7.45 5.25 -5.39
N ARG A 64 8.21 6.34 -5.31
CA ARG A 64 7.73 7.59 -4.72
C ARG A 64 6.41 8.02 -5.36
N GLY A 65 5.47 8.44 -4.51
CA GLY A 65 4.14 8.87 -4.87
C GLY A 65 3.12 7.74 -4.95
N ASP A 66 3.52 6.46 -5.02
CA ASP A 66 2.58 5.34 -5.00
C ASP A 66 1.82 5.27 -3.67
N TYR A 67 0.60 4.75 -3.70
CA TYR A 67 -0.12 4.39 -2.49
C TYR A 67 0.30 3.02 -1.99
N ILE A 68 0.43 2.88 -0.69
CA ILE A 68 0.56 1.58 -0.03
C ILE A 68 -0.76 1.29 0.65
N ILE A 69 -1.35 0.15 0.30
CA ILE A 69 -2.65 -0.28 0.82
C ILE A 69 -2.44 -1.42 1.81
N GLN A 70 -3.17 -1.36 2.91
CA GLN A 70 -3.42 -2.50 3.77
C GLN A 70 -4.79 -3.12 3.42
N GLY A 71 -4.75 -4.36 2.94
CA GLY A 71 -5.92 -5.19 2.70
C GLY A 71 -6.60 -5.62 4.01
N VAL A 72 -7.81 -6.17 3.87
CA VAL A 72 -8.68 -6.54 5.00
C VAL A 72 -8.06 -7.60 5.92
N HIS A 73 -7.16 -8.44 5.40
CA HIS A 73 -6.47 -9.45 6.19
C HIS A 73 -5.01 -9.07 6.50
N GLY A 74 -4.67 -7.79 6.36
CA GLY A 74 -3.34 -7.26 6.62
C GLY A 74 -2.34 -7.46 5.48
N GLU A 75 -2.78 -7.91 4.31
CA GLU A 75 -1.95 -7.97 3.12
C GLU A 75 -1.52 -6.56 2.71
N LEU A 76 -0.28 -6.42 2.25
CA LEU A 76 0.25 -5.12 1.83
C LEU A 76 0.54 -5.14 0.34
N TYR A 77 0.16 -4.07 -0.36
CA TYR A 77 0.42 -3.95 -1.78
C TYR A 77 0.60 -2.49 -2.20
N PRO A 78 1.51 -2.22 -3.15
CA PRO A 78 1.60 -0.91 -3.77
C PRO A 78 0.51 -0.73 -4.83
N CYS A 79 0.04 0.50 -5.00
CA CYS A 79 -0.94 0.88 -6.00
C CYS A 79 -0.52 2.21 -6.63
N LYS A 80 -0.64 2.31 -7.96
CA LYS A 80 -0.30 3.55 -8.66
C LYS A 80 -1.35 4.63 -8.37
N PRO A 81 -0.95 5.91 -8.28
CA PRO A 81 -1.86 6.98 -7.85
C PRO A 81 -3.11 7.10 -8.71
N ASP A 82 -2.94 7.08 -10.03
CA ASP A 82 -4.01 7.10 -11.01
C ASP A 82 -4.99 5.94 -10.80
N ILE A 83 -4.47 4.72 -10.64
CA ILE A 83 -5.28 3.53 -10.37
C ILE A 83 -6.00 3.66 -9.02
N PHE A 84 -5.31 4.16 -7.99
CA PHE A 84 -5.88 4.31 -6.66
C PHE A 84 -7.06 5.29 -6.66
N GLU A 85 -6.85 6.48 -7.23
CA GLU A 85 -7.83 7.55 -7.29
C GLU A 85 -9.05 7.19 -8.17
N GLU A 86 -8.86 6.36 -9.20
CA GLU A 86 -9.98 5.81 -9.98
C GLU A 86 -10.74 4.68 -9.27
N THR A 87 -10.10 3.97 -8.33
CA THR A 87 -10.67 2.76 -7.70
C THR A 87 -11.29 3.02 -6.33
N TYR A 88 -10.79 4.00 -5.59
CA TYR A 88 -11.17 4.22 -4.19
C TYR A 88 -11.65 5.65 -3.93
N ASP A 89 -12.82 5.76 -3.32
CA ASP A 89 -13.31 7.02 -2.75
C ASP A 89 -12.91 7.13 -1.28
N ARG A 90 -12.61 8.35 -0.83
CA ARG A 90 -12.40 8.63 0.59
C ARG A 90 -13.72 8.45 1.35
N VAL A 91 -13.67 7.66 2.41
CA VAL A 91 -14.79 7.49 3.35
C VAL A 91 -14.45 8.13 4.69
N GLU A 92 -15.46 8.61 5.41
CA GLU A 92 -15.29 9.12 6.77
C GLU A 92 -15.14 7.96 7.77
N GLU A 93 -14.22 8.11 8.73
CA GLU A 93 -14.17 7.22 9.90
C GLU A 93 -15.44 7.47 10.74
N LYS A 94 -16.13 6.40 11.14
CA LYS A 94 -17.32 6.47 11.98
C LYS A 94 -16.99 6.38 13.45
#